data_AF-A0A946LK65-F1
#
_entry.id   AF-A0A946LK65-F1
#
_cell.length_a   1.000
_cell.length_b   1.000
_cell.length_c   1.000
_cell.angle_alpha   90.00
_cell.angle_beta   90.00
_cell.angle_gamma   90.00
#
_symmetry.space_group_name_H-M   'P 1'
#
loop_
_entity.id
_entity.type
_entity.pdbx_description
1 polymer ?
#
loop_
_entity_poly.entity_id
_entity_poly.type
_entity_poly.pdbx_seq_one_letter_code
_entity_poly.pdbx_strand_id
1 'polypeptide(L)'
;MRANNYGVEIDNDADGFGDTIIWAEPPYTTDWTNSNVQVFEDTNHNTAGLSSGLSDAPLITDGYDSLIFDRGIADDPDLAWIRSNAGEKATIQFAFKKSLTDGTFMLGVLADAGLRDVGKLDYVDRFLEEDAGSPVRDNKYYPLGELYLVDNTCREAFGFKPTGFEPQLCPPPEAPPKEPGEPTPAACFPQTCPPGWWWMGEPQCECQTLY
;
A
#
# COMPACT_ATOMS: atom_id res chain seq x y z
N MET A 1 -13.91 -5.45 -23.51
CA MET A 1 -13.37 -4.76 -22.31
C MET A 1 -12.70 -5.82 -21.46
N ARG A 2 -11.45 -5.62 -21.04
CA ARG A 2 -10.88 -6.46 -19.97
C ARG A 2 -11.57 -6.03 -18.67
N ALA A 3 -12.05 -7.00 -17.91
CA ALA A 3 -12.69 -6.74 -16.64
C ALA A 3 -11.58 -6.57 -15.60
N ASN A 4 -11.64 -5.51 -14.79
CA ASN A 4 -10.66 -5.19 -13.76
C ASN A 4 -11.16 -5.77 -12.43
N ASN A 5 -10.25 -6.32 -11.65
CA ASN A 5 -10.46 -6.60 -10.23
C ASN A 5 -10.02 -5.38 -9.42
N TYR A 6 -10.60 -5.22 -8.24
CA TYR A 6 -10.21 -4.16 -7.31
C TYR A 6 -9.89 -4.78 -5.96
N GLY A 7 -8.89 -4.24 -5.28
CA GLY A 7 -8.41 -4.70 -3.99
C GLY A 7 -8.31 -3.58 -2.97
N VAL A 8 -8.54 -3.93 -1.70
CA VAL A 8 -8.24 -3.09 -0.54
C VAL A 8 -7.34 -3.90 0.38
N GLU A 9 -6.12 -3.42 0.60
CA GLU A 9 -5.12 -4.04 1.46
C GLU A 9 -5.12 -3.37 2.82
N ILE A 10 -5.08 -4.19 3.87
CA ILE A 10 -5.04 -3.79 5.27
C ILE A 10 -3.75 -4.33 5.87
N ASP A 11 -3.01 -3.44 6.52
CA ASP A 11 -1.75 -3.71 7.22
C ASP A 11 -1.91 -3.12 8.63
N ASN A 12 -2.09 -3.99 9.63
CA ASN A 12 -2.51 -3.60 10.98
C ASN A 12 -1.37 -3.13 11.86
N ASP A 13 -0.12 -3.52 11.57
CA ASP A 13 1.06 -3.16 12.33
C ASP A 13 1.97 -2.14 11.62
N ALA A 14 1.59 -1.74 10.40
CA ALA A 14 2.21 -0.68 9.59
C ALA A 14 3.67 -0.97 9.21
N ASP A 15 4.00 -2.23 8.99
CA ASP A 15 5.36 -2.66 8.66
C ASP A 15 5.59 -2.94 7.18
N GLY A 16 4.57 -2.72 6.35
CA GLY A 16 4.64 -2.81 4.89
C GLY A 16 4.22 -4.15 4.32
N PHE A 17 4.08 -5.18 5.14
CA PHE A 17 3.52 -6.46 4.74
C PHE A 17 2.01 -6.39 4.95
N GLY A 18 1.23 -6.69 3.93
CA GLY A 18 -0.22 -6.69 4.06
C GLY A 18 -0.67 -7.91 4.86
N ASP A 19 -1.52 -7.70 5.88
CA ASP A 19 -2.10 -8.80 6.66
C ASP A 19 -3.33 -9.40 5.97
N THR A 20 -4.14 -8.54 5.36
CA THR A 20 -5.42 -8.93 4.78
C THR A 20 -5.71 -8.15 3.52
N ILE A 21 -6.24 -8.83 2.50
CA ILE A 21 -6.78 -8.19 1.30
C ILE A 21 -8.26 -8.53 1.11
N ILE A 22 -9.05 -7.49 0.87
CA ILE A 22 -10.42 -7.61 0.39
C ILE A 22 -10.36 -7.49 -1.13
N TRP A 23 -10.67 -8.58 -1.81
CA TRP A 23 -10.56 -8.72 -3.25
C TRP A 23 -11.93 -8.79 -3.90
N ALA A 24 -12.17 -8.02 -4.95
CA ALA A 24 -13.43 -8.06 -5.63
C ALA A 24 -13.34 -8.15 -7.14
N GLU A 25 -14.22 -8.97 -7.69
CA GLU A 25 -14.24 -9.33 -9.09
C GLU A 25 -15.52 -8.79 -9.74
N PRO A 26 -15.51 -8.45 -11.04
CA PRO A 26 -16.74 -8.08 -11.74
C PRO A 26 -17.70 -9.29 -11.83
N PRO A 27 -19.02 -9.08 -11.93
CA PRO A 27 -19.69 -7.81 -12.21
C PRO A 27 -19.94 -6.94 -10.98
N TYR A 28 -19.78 -5.61 -11.13
CA TYR A 28 -20.10 -4.64 -10.08
C TYR A 28 -21.49 -4.04 -10.26
N THR A 29 -22.29 -4.05 -9.19
CA THR A 29 -23.66 -3.51 -9.15
C THR A 29 -23.76 -2.24 -8.32
N THR A 30 -24.78 -1.43 -8.55
CA THR A 30 -25.05 -0.22 -7.73
C THR A 30 -25.56 -0.55 -6.33
N ASP A 31 -26.21 -1.71 -6.19
CA ASP A 31 -26.61 -2.25 -4.89
C ASP A 31 -25.40 -2.90 -4.22
N TRP A 32 -25.35 -2.77 -2.89
CA TRP A 32 -24.38 -3.48 -2.06
C TRP A 32 -24.58 -4.98 -2.24
N THR A 33 -23.50 -5.68 -2.52
CA THR A 33 -23.46 -7.13 -2.61
C THR A 33 -22.18 -7.67 -2.00
N ASN A 34 -22.21 -8.92 -1.53
CA ASN A 34 -21.05 -9.69 -1.12
C ASN A 34 -20.76 -10.85 -2.09
N SER A 35 -21.52 -11.00 -3.18
CA SER A 35 -21.49 -12.18 -4.08
C SER A 35 -20.22 -12.33 -4.92
N ASN A 36 -19.40 -11.29 -4.99
CA ASN A 36 -18.22 -11.17 -5.84
C ASN A 36 -17.04 -10.58 -5.06
N VAL A 37 -17.06 -10.76 -3.74
CA VAL A 37 -16.01 -10.33 -2.80
C VAL A 37 -15.41 -11.57 -2.16
N GLN A 38 -14.09 -11.60 -2.06
CA GLN A 38 -13.33 -12.56 -1.29
C GLN A 38 -12.44 -11.80 -0.31
N VAL A 39 -12.09 -12.43 0.80
CA VAL A 39 -11.11 -11.87 1.75
C VAL A 39 -10.05 -12.93 2.00
N PHE A 40 -8.79 -12.52 1.84
CA PHE A 40 -7.63 -13.37 2.06
C PHE A 40 -6.75 -12.78 3.15
N GLU A 41 -6.08 -13.64 3.90
CA GLU A 41 -5.13 -13.34 4.96
C GLU A 41 -3.74 -13.85 4.56
N ASP A 42 -2.70 -13.10 4.90
CA ASP A 42 -1.31 -13.57 4.91
C ASP A 42 -1.02 -14.21 6.26
N THR A 43 -0.75 -15.52 6.25
CA THR A 43 -0.56 -16.29 7.50
C THR A 43 0.89 -16.33 7.98
N ASN A 44 1.83 -15.86 7.17
CA ASN A 44 3.26 -16.09 7.40
C ASN A 44 4.15 -14.85 7.14
N HIS A 45 3.54 -13.71 6.82
CA HIS A 45 4.16 -12.40 6.72
C HIS A 45 5.18 -12.31 5.57
N ASN A 46 4.71 -12.57 4.34
CA ASN A 46 5.57 -12.63 3.15
C ASN A 46 4.95 -12.08 1.86
N THR A 47 3.93 -11.22 1.97
CA THR A 47 3.30 -10.51 0.85
C THR A 47 4.28 -9.75 -0.06
N ALA A 48 5.31 -9.13 0.51
CA ALA A 48 6.29 -8.33 -0.21
C ALA A 48 7.74 -8.74 0.08
N GLY A 49 8.68 -8.08 -0.59
CA GLY A 49 10.08 -8.04 -0.19
C GLY A 49 10.35 -7.12 1.00
N LEU A 50 11.62 -7.02 1.42
CA LEU A 50 12.06 -6.13 2.50
C LEU A 50 12.13 -4.65 2.07
N SER A 51 12.22 -4.40 0.76
CA SER A 51 12.39 -3.08 0.17
C SER A 51 11.04 -2.43 -0.10
N SER A 52 10.66 -1.44 0.71
CA SER A 52 9.36 -0.76 0.60
C SER A 52 9.15 0.08 -0.67
N GLY A 53 10.21 0.40 -1.42
CA GLY A 53 10.15 1.25 -2.61
C GLY A 53 11.03 0.79 -3.77
N LEU A 54 11.62 -0.40 -3.66
CA LEU A 54 12.45 -1.00 -4.70
C LEU A 54 12.04 -2.46 -4.89
N SER A 55 12.22 -2.97 -6.10
CA SER A 55 12.01 -4.38 -6.40
C SER A 55 13.04 -5.25 -5.66
N ASP A 56 12.56 -6.28 -4.97
CA ASP A 56 13.36 -7.39 -4.46
C ASP A 56 13.31 -8.63 -5.37
N ALA A 57 12.97 -8.44 -6.66
CA ALA A 57 12.80 -9.53 -7.58
C ALA A 57 14.12 -10.30 -7.85
N PRO A 58 14.04 -11.63 -8.04
CA PRO A 58 12.82 -12.44 -8.00
C PRO A 58 12.51 -12.93 -6.57
N LEU A 59 11.29 -12.66 -6.11
CA LEU A 59 10.76 -13.12 -4.83
C LEU A 59 9.75 -14.24 -5.03
N ILE A 60 10.01 -15.40 -4.40
CA ILE A 60 9.13 -16.57 -4.43
C ILE A 60 8.52 -16.75 -3.03
N THR A 61 7.31 -16.21 -2.86
CA THR A 61 6.48 -16.32 -1.64
C THR A 61 5.03 -16.62 -2.04
N ASP A 62 4.15 -16.84 -1.06
CA ASP A 62 2.74 -17.19 -1.26
C ASP A 62 1.75 -16.05 -0.97
N GLY A 63 2.23 -14.94 -0.39
CA GLY A 63 1.47 -13.71 -0.18
C GLY A 63 0.20 -13.96 0.62
N TYR A 64 -0.94 -13.45 0.14
CA TYR A 64 -2.23 -13.72 0.79
C TYR A 64 -2.68 -15.17 0.49
N ASP A 65 -2.33 -16.09 1.39
CA ASP A 65 -2.40 -17.54 1.18
C ASP A 65 -3.67 -18.21 1.75
N SER A 66 -4.38 -17.54 2.66
CA SER A 66 -5.54 -18.10 3.37
C SER A 66 -6.85 -17.40 3.01
N LEU A 67 -7.81 -18.13 2.44
CA LEU A 67 -9.15 -17.62 2.14
C LEU A 67 -10.06 -17.68 3.38
N ILE A 68 -10.44 -16.52 3.91
CA ILE A 68 -11.25 -16.40 5.13
C ILE A 68 -12.71 -15.98 4.86
N PHE A 69 -13.02 -15.51 3.65
CA PHE A 69 -14.39 -15.21 3.21
C PHE A 69 -14.55 -15.39 1.72
N ASP A 70 -15.56 -16.15 1.29
CA ASP A 70 -15.82 -16.42 -0.13
C ASP A 70 -17.25 -16.07 -0.52
N ARG A 71 -17.44 -14.86 -1.06
CA ARG A 71 -18.66 -14.48 -1.78
C ARG A 71 -19.95 -14.60 -0.93
N GLY A 72 -19.88 -14.16 0.33
CA GLY A 72 -20.98 -14.29 1.30
C GLY A 72 -21.06 -15.65 1.98
N ILE A 73 -20.14 -16.56 1.67
CA ILE A 73 -19.99 -17.87 2.31
C ILE A 73 -18.79 -17.81 3.26
N ALA A 74 -19.09 -17.69 4.55
CA ALA A 74 -18.15 -17.76 5.66
C ALA A 74 -18.94 -17.92 6.97
N ASP A 75 -18.24 -18.04 8.10
CA ASP A 75 -18.86 -17.95 9.43
C ASP A 75 -19.55 -16.58 9.63
N ASP A 76 -18.98 -15.53 9.02
CA ASP A 76 -19.55 -14.19 8.99
C ASP A 76 -19.94 -13.77 7.56
N PRO A 77 -21.22 -13.89 7.16
CA PRO A 77 -21.67 -13.52 5.82
C PRO A 77 -21.63 -12.00 5.55
N ASP A 78 -21.47 -11.18 6.60
CA ASP A 78 -21.45 -9.73 6.51
C ASP A 78 -20.02 -9.15 6.58
N LEU A 79 -18.98 -9.97 6.42
CA LEU A 79 -17.58 -9.55 6.61
C LEU A 79 -17.16 -8.43 5.67
N ALA A 80 -17.50 -8.54 4.38
CA ALA A 80 -17.13 -7.58 3.35
C ALA A 80 -18.19 -7.49 2.25
N TRP A 81 -18.34 -6.28 1.72
CA TRP A 81 -19.35 -5.89 0.74
C TRP A 81 -18.74 -4.93 -0.29
N ILE A 82 -19.31 -4.93 -1.49
CA ILE A 82 -18.92 -4.04 -2.57
C ILE A 82 -20.13 -3.45 -3.28
N ARG A 83 -19.94 -2.26 -3.86
CA ARG A 83 -20.81 -1.70 -4.90
C ARG A 83 -20.02 -0.82 -5.86
N SER A 84 -20.60 -0.56 -7.02
CA SER A 84 -20.18 0.51 -7.93
C SER A 84 -21.08 1.74 -7.77
N ASN A 85 -20.49 2.91 -7.97
CA ASN A 85 -21.22 4.14 -8.22
C ASN A 85 -20.78 4.64 -9.60
N ALA A 86 -21.72 4.69 -10.54
CA ALA A 86 -21.45 5.07 -11.94
C ALA A 86 -21.68 6.56 -12.24
N GLY A 87 -21.62 7.44 -11.23
CA GLY A 87 -21.68 8.89 -11.43
C GLY A 87 -20.47 9.47 -12.17
N GLU A 88 -20.40 10.79 -12.32
CA GLU A 88 -19.30 11.51 -13.00
C GLU A 88 -17.91 11.20 -12.40
N LYS A 89 -17.87 10.85 -11.10
CA LYS A 89 -16.71 10.30 -10.42
C LYS A 89 -16.98 8.84 -10.11
N ALA A 90 -16.89 8.00 -11.13
CA ALA A 90 -17.16 6.58 -10.99
C ALA A 90 -16.25 5.99 -9.91
N THR A 91 -16.84 5.32 -8.93
CA THR A 91 -16.10 4.72 -7.81
C THR A 91 -16.52 3.29 -7.60
N ILE A 92 -15.57 2.46 -7.19
CA ILE A 92 -15.83 1.19 -6.54
C ILE A 92 -15.71 1.42 -5.05
N GLN A 93 -16.68 0.93 -4.29
CA GLN A 93 -16.79 1.18 -2.87
C GLN A 93 -16.81 -0.14 -2.14
N PHE A 94 -15.91 -0.28 -1.18
CA PHE A 94 -15.84 -1.41 -0.28
C PHE A 94 -16.42 -1.01 1.08
N ALA A 95 -17.08 -1.96 1.73
CA ALA A 95 -17.44 -1.87 3.14
C ALA A 95 -17.02 -3.19 3.80
N PHE A 96 -16.36 -3.10 4.95
CA PHE A 96 -15.88 -4.27 5.67
C PHE A 96 -16.01 -4.08 7.17
N LYS A 97 -16.07 -5.20 7.90
CA LYS A 97 -16.19 -5.18 9.36
C LYS A 97 -14.87 -4.79 10.01
N LYS A 98 -15.00 -4.07 11.12
CA LYS A 98 -13.88 -3.72 12.00
C LYS A 98 -13.11 -4.93 12.51
N SER A 99 -13.68 -6.13 12.51
CA SER A 99 -12.98 -7.35 12.92
C SER A 99 -11.81 -7.73 12.00
N LEU A 100 -11.72 -7.14 10.80
CA LEU A 100 -10.53 -7.25 9.93
C LEU A 100 -9.41 -6.28 10.34
N THR A 101 -9.62 -5.48 11.38
CA THR A 101 -8.69 -4.42 11.79
C THR A 101 -8.53 -4.36 13.29
N ASP A 102 -7.38 -3.94 13.78
CA ASP A 102 -7.19 -3.63 15.21
C ASP A 102 -7.58 -2.18 15.58
N GLY A 103 -8.16 -1.44 14.63
CA GLY A 103 -8.62 -0.05 14.79
C GLY A 103 -7.56 1.00 14.42
N THR A 104 -6.31 0.59 14.29
CA THR A 104 -5.21 1.34 13.67
C THR A 104 -4.59 0.48 12.58
N PHE A 105 -4.46 1.00 11.36
CA PHE A 105 -3.94 0.24 10.22
C PHE A 105 -3.52 1.17 9.08
N MET A 106 -2.72 0.66 8.17
CA MET A 106 -2.40 1.23 6.86
C MET A 106 -3.36 0.65 5.81
N LEU A 107 -3.84 1.50 4.90
CA LEU A 107 -4.81 1.13 3.88
C LEU A 107 -4.24 1.36 2.48
N GLY A 108 -4.10 0.30 1.70
CA GLY A 108 -3.76 0.35 0.27
C GLY A 108 -4.97 0.06 -0.61
N VAL A 109 -5.01 0.63 -1.82
CA VAL A 109 -6.00 0.25 -2.84
C VAL A 109 -5.33 -0.02 -4.17
N LEU A 110 -5.85 -1.03 -4.88
CA LEU A 110 -5.36 -1.39 -6.21
C LEU A 110 -6.47 -1.72 -7.19
N ALA A 111 -6.15 -1.57 -8.47
CA ALA A 111 -6.92 -2.00 -9.62
C ALA A 111 -6.05 -2.92 -10.49
N ASP A 112 -6.55 -4.11 -10.79
CA ASP A 112 -5.79 -5.13 -11.50
C ASP A 112 -6.57 -5.73 -12.67
N ALA A 113 -6.06 -5.48 -13.87
CA ALA A 113 -6.51 -6.12 -15.10
C ALA A 113 -5.48 -7.11 -15.67
N GLY A 114 -4.35 -7.27 -15.00
CA GLY A 114 -3.21 -8.12 -15.31
C GLY A 114 -3.31 -9.48 -14.63
N LEU A 115 -2.41 -9.74 -13.67
CA LEU A 115 -2.18 -11.06 -13.06
C LEU A 115 -3.40 -11.55 -12.27
N ARG A 116 -4.02 -10.67 -11.47
CA ARG A 116 -5.19 -10.97 -10.62
C ARG A 116 -4.93 -12.11 -9.65
N ASP A 117 -3.71 -12.18 -9.15
CA ASP A 117 -3.22 -13.21 -8.27
C ASP A 117 -2.82 -12.56 -6.94
N VAL A 118 -3.67 -12.72 -5.92
CA VAL A 118 -3.46 -12.14 -4.59
C VAL A 118 -2.24 -12.77 -3.90
N GLY A 119 -1.94 -14.04 -4.18
CA GLY A 119 -0.75 -14.71 -3.63
C GLY A 119 0.58 -14.25 -4.25
N LYS A 120 0.52 -13.28 -5.17
CA LYS A 120 1.70 -12.69 -5.82
C LYS A 120 1.70 -11.17 -5.79
N LEU A 121 0.84 -10.53 -5.00
CA LEU A 121 0.83 -9.08 -4.88
C LEU A 121 2.20 -8.53 -4.43
N ASP A 122 2.33 -7.22 -4.56
CA ASP A 122 3.61 -6.56 -4.78
C ASP A 122 4.33 -7.13 -6.02
N TYR A 123 3.63 -7.09 -7.17
CA TYR A 123 4.08 -7.69 -8.43
C TYR A 123 5.48 -7.24 -8.86
N VAL A 124 5.92 -6.06 -8.41
CA VAL A 124 7.26 -5.53 -8.64
C VAL A 124 8.36 -6.44 -8.09
N ASP A 125 8.07 -7.26 -7.08
CA ASP A 125 9.02 -8.23 -6.50
C ASP A 125 9.01 -9.58 -7.23
N ARG A 126 8.12 -9.77 -8.20
CA ARG A 126 7.95 -11.07 -8.88
C ARG A 126 8.71 -11.13 -10.20
N PHE A 127 8.84 -9.99 -10.86
CA PHE A 127 9.42 -9.88 -12.20
C PHE A 127 10.77 -9.19 -12.15
N LEU A 128 11.74 -9.74 -12.87
CA LEU A 128 12.99 -9.02 -13.12
C LEU A 128 12.70 -7.71 -13.87
N GLU A 129 13.55 -6.70 -13.69
CA GLU A 129 13.35 -5.38 -14.33
C GLU A 129 13.21 -5.48 -15.87
N GLU A 130 13.88 -6.45 -16.49
CA GLU A 130 13.79 -6.71 -17.93
C GLU A 130 12.41 -7.20 -18.39
N ASP A 131 11.67 -7.91 -17.53
CA ASP A 131 10.32 -8.43 -17.79
C ASP A 131 9.25 -7.43 -17.32
N ALA A 132 9.45 -6.81 -16.15
CA ALA A 132 8.56 -5.79 -15.60
C ALA A 132 8.48 -4.55 -16.50
N GLY A 133 9.59 -4.22 -17.17
CA GLY A 133 9.75 -3.03 -17.99
C GLY A 133 9.78 -1.72 -17.19
N SER A 134 9.81 -0.60 -17.89
CA SER A 134 9.86 0.72 -17.26
C SER A 134 8.89 1.72 -17.91
N PRO A 135 8.18 2.56 -17.13
CA PRO A 135 7.38 3.65 -17.68
C PRO A 135 8.25 4.83 -18.15
N VAL A 136 9.53 4.86 -17.79
CA VAL A 136 10.47 5.96 -18.09
C VAL A 136 11.02 5.79 -19.51
N ARG A 137 10.72 6.75 -20.40
CA ARG A 137 11.07 6.67 -21.84
C ARG A 137 12.55 6.47 -22.14
N ASP A 138 13.43 7.00 -21.29
CA ASP A 138 14.88 6.93 -21.47
C ASP A 138 15.52 5.71 -20.78
N ASN A 139 14.73 4.84 -20.14
CA ASN A 139 15.21 3.58 -19.56
C ASN A 139 15.38 2.51 -20.66
N LYS A 140 16.44 1.71 -20.58
CA LYS A 140 16.72 0.60 -21.53
C LYS A 140 15.61 -0.47 -21.59
N TYR A 141 14.81 -0.59 -20.53
CA TYR A 141 13.68 -1.51 -20.41
C TYR A 141 12.33 -0.83 -20.67
N TYR A 142 12.31 0.36 -21.27
CA TYR A 142 11.07 0.94 -21.78
C TYR A 142 10.51 0.09 -22.95
N PRO A 143 9.18 -0.14 -23.05
CA PRO A 143 8.10 0.34 -22.19
C PRO A 143 7.80 -0.56 -20.97
N LEU A 144 6.79 -0.19 -20.18
CA LEU A 144 6.25 -1.04 -19.12
C LEU A 144 5.81 -2.40 -19.71
N GLY A 145 6.30 -3.48 -19.10
CA GLY A 145 6.12 -4.88 -19.51
C GLY A 145 5.02 -5.53 -18.71
N GLU A 146 5.30 -6.61 -17.97
CA GLU A 146 4.30 -7.44 -17.27
C GLU A 146 3.36 -6.67 -16.31
N LEU A 147 3.79 -5.50 -15.83
CA LEU A 147 3.04 -4.68 -14.87
C LEU A 147 2.10 -3.65 -15.53
N TYR A 148 1.92 -3.65 -16.86
CA TYR A 148 1.18 -2.60 -17.57
C TYR A 148 -0.34 -2.52 -17.29
N LEU A 149 -0.90 -3.48 -16.57
CA LEU A 149 -2.34 -3.59 -16.28
C LEU A 149 -2.69 -3.52 -14.80
N VAL A 150 -1.72 -3.15 -13.95
CA VAL A 150 -1.96 -2.92 -12.52
C VAL A 150 -1.73 -1.45 -12.22
N ASP A 151 -2.57 -0.91 -11.34
CA ASP A 151 -2.44 0.43 -10.77
C ASP A 151 -2.70 0.32 -9.27
N ASN A 152 -1.85 0.91 -8.44
CA ASN A 152 -1.97 0.93 -7.00
C ASN A 152 -1.67 2.34 -6.47
N THR A 153 -2.21 2.64 -5.29
CA THR A 153 -1.85 3.86 -4.57
C THR A 153 -0.82 3.56 -3.49
N CYS A 154 -0.12 4.60 -3.05
CA CYS A 154 0.49 4.60 -1.74
C CYS A 154 -0.55 4.32 -0.64
N ARG A 155 -0.09 3.90 0.54
CA ARG A 155 -0.92 3.56 1.69
C ARG A 155 -1.25 4.80 2.54
N GLU A 156 -2.46 4.83 3.07
CA GLU A 156 -2.94 5.87 4.00
C GLU A 156 -3.05 5.32 5.42
N ALA A 157 -2.60 6.08 6.42
CA ALA A 157 -2.71 5.70 7.83
C ALA A 157 -4.10 5.99 8.38
N PHE A 158 -4.72 5.00 9.02
CA PHE A 158 -6.00 5.12 9.69
C PHE A 158 -5.85 4.89 11.20
N GLY A 159 -6.45 5.76 12.01
CA GLY A 159 -6.47 5.61 13.47
C GLY A 159 -5.18 6.03 14.20
N PHE A 160 -4.10 6.37 13.48
CA PHE A 160 -2.86 6.89 14.05
C PHE A 160 -2.26 8.01 13.19
N LYS A 161 -1.28 8.73 13.76
CA LYS A 161 -0.51 9.74 13.02
C LYS A 161 0.81 9.09 12.58
N PRO A 162 1.08 8.94 11.27
CA PRO A 162 2.30 8.33 10.80
C PRO A 162 3.52 9.20 11.13
N THR A 163 4.65 8.52 11.32
CA THR A 163 5.96 9.14 11.54
C THR A 163 6.62 9.59 10.24
N GLY A 164 6.19 9.03 9.11
CA GLY A 164 6.79 9.24 7.79
C GLY A 164 7.80 8.17 7.41
N PHE A 165 8.04 7.17 8.27
CA PHE A 165 8.94 6.05 8.02
C PHE A 165 8.20 4.74 7.74
N GLU A 166 6.87 4.75 7.84
CA GLU A 166 6.03 3.61 7.52
C GLU A 166 6.20 3.24 6.04
N PRO A 167 6.48 1.97 5.71
CA PRO A 167 6.58 1.50 4.34
C PRO A 167 5.36 1.84 3.49
N GLN A 168 5.59 2.14 2.21
CA GLN A 168 4.55 2.44 1.21
C GLN A 168 3.63 3.63 1.54
N LEU A 169 3.88 4.39 2.62
CA LEU A 169 3.08 5.53 3.02
C LEU A 169 3.07 6.62 1.93
N CYS A 170 1.89 7.23 1.73
CA CYS A 170 1.78 8.37 0.83
C CYS A 170 2.71 9.51 1.23
N PRO A 171 3.41 10.14 0.27
CA PRO A 171 4.23 11.30 0.57
C PRO A 171 3.36 12.40 1.18
N PRO A 172 3.86 13.13 2.18
CA PRO A 172 3.12 14.25 2.74
C PRO A 172 2.84 15.27 1.62
N PRO A 173 1.71 16.00 1.69
CA PRO A 173 1.46 17.09 0.76
C PRO A 173 2.67 18.03 0.73
N GLU A 174 3.11 18.42 -0.47
CA GLU A 174 4.17 19.42 -0.58
C GLU A 174 3.77 20.65 0.24
N ALA A 175 4.69 21.09 1.11
CA ALA A 175 4.49 22.34 1.83
C ALA A 175 4.25 23.45 0.80
N PRO A 176 3.31 24.38 1.05
CA PRO A 176 3.10 25.50 0.16
C PRO A 176 4.47 26.19 -0.09
N PRO A 177 4.74 26.66 -1.32
CA PRO A 177 5.96 27.41 -1.59
C PRO A 177 6.10 28.50 -0.53
N LYS A 178 7.24 28.53 0.17
CA LYS A 178 7.52 29.60 1.12
C LYS A 178 7.28 30.93 0.41
N GLU A 179 6.49 31.81 1.03
CA GLU A 179 6.31 33.14 0.49
C GLU A 179 7.70 33.77 0.28
N PRO A 180 7.96 34.48 -0.83
CA PRO A 180 9.23 35.14 -1.05
C PRO A 180 9.52 36.10 0.12
N GLY A 181 10.44 35.71 1.01
CA GLY A 181 10.79 36.50 2.20
C GLY A 181 10.61 35.77 3.54
N GLU A 182 10.06 34.56 3.58
CA GLU A 182 10.06 33.76 4.81
C GLU A 182 11.51 33.29 5.09
N PRO A 183 12.11 33.64 6.23
CA PRO A 183 13.48 33.24 6.54
C PRO A 183 13.54 31.71 6.52
N THR A 184 14.43 31.16 5.70
CA THR A 184 14.84 29.76 5.81
C THR A 184 15.20 29.53 7.28
N PRO A 185 14.61 28.53 7.98
CA PRO A 185 15.12 28.12 9.27
C PRO A 185 16.62 27.92 9.12
N ALA A 186 17.40 28.59 9.97
CA ALA A 186 18.84 28.48 9.89
C ALA A 186 19.20 27.00 10.02
N ALA A 187 19.88 26.45 9.02
CA ALA A 187 20.38 25.09 9.05
C ALA A 187 21.09 24.85 10.39
N CYS A 188 20.66 23.84 11.14
CA CYS A 188 21.25 23.59 12.43
C CYS A 188 22.64 22.97 12.24
N PHE A 189 23.67 23.74 12.61
CA PHE A 189 25.06 23.30 12.51
C PHE A 189 25.37 22.23 13.55
N PRO A 190 26.20 21.23 13.22
CA PRO A 190 26.59 20.20 14.17
C PRO A 190 27.18 20.83 15.43
N GLN A 191 26.53 20.57 16.57
CA GLN A 191 27.03 20.96 17.88
C GLN A 191 27.91 19.83 18.46
N THR A 192 28.90 20.20 19.27
CA THR A 192 29.64 19.22 20.06
C THR A 192 28.73 18.66 21.15
N CYS A 193 28.31 17.41 21.02
CA CYS A 193 27.49 16.74 22.03
C CYS A 193 28.32 16.24 23.23
N PRO A 194 27.69 16.11 24.42
CA PRO A 194 28.32 15.46 25.57
C PRO A 194 28.79 14.02 25.24
N PRO A 195 29.77 13.47 25.98
CA PRO A 195 30.18 12.08 25.80
C PRO A 195 28.99 11.11 25.94
N GLY A 196 28.80 10.24 24.94
CA GLY A 196 27.69 9.29 24.87
C GLY A 196 26.43 9.80 24.16
N TRP A 197 26.44 11.04 23.67
CA TRP A 197 25.34 11.66 22.92
C TRP A 197 25.77 11.94 21.49
N TRP A 198 24.81 11.89 20.57
CA TRP A 198 25.01 12.06 19.13
C TRP A 198 24.18 13.24 18.64
N TRP A 199 24.77 14.05 17.77
CA TRP A 199 24.06 15.15 17.13
C TRP A 199 23.09 14.57 16.10
N MET A 200 21.80 14.77 16.32
CA MET A 200 20.77 14.50 15.34
C MET A 200 20.57 15.77 14.52
N GLY A 201 20.86 15.68 13.23
CA GLY A 201 20.72 16.80 12.28
C GLY A 201 19.24 17.20 12.07
N GLU A 202 18.97 17.87 10.95
CA GLU A 202 17.59 18.17 10.61
C GLU A 202 16.76 16.88 10.47
N PRO A 203 15.50 16.89 10.96
CA PRO A 203 14.75 18.02 11.50
C PRO A 203 14.88 18.22 13.03
N GLN A 204 15.58 17.34 13.73
CA GLN A 204 15.55 17.25 15.19
C GLN A 204 16.44 18.31 15.86
N CYS A 205 17.58 18.62 15.25
CA CYS A 205 18.50 19.68 15.69
C CYS A 205 18.87 19.62 17.19
N GLU A 206 19.09 18.41 17.72
CA GLU A 206 19.41 18.21 19.13
C GLU A 206 20.38 17.05 19.36
N CYS A 207 21.05 17.03 20.51
CA CYS A 207 21.84 15.89 20.92
C CYS A 207 20.91 14.84 21.55
N GLN A 208 21.02 13.58 21.13
CA GLN A 208 20.28 12.46 21.71
C GLN A 208 21.20 11.28 22.04
N THR A 209 20.76 10.43 22.94
CA THR A 209 21.39 9.14 23.25
C THR A 209 20.80 8.04 22.38
N LEU A 210 21.63 7.14 21.85
CA LEU A 210 21.15 5.95 21.15
C LEU A 210 20.63 4.96 22.20
N TYR A 211 19.31 4.79 22.28
CA TYR A 211 18.65 3.68 22.96
C TYR A 211 17.95 2.81 21.93
#